data_AF-A0A1H6J3V2-F1
#
_entry.id   AF-A0A1H6J3V2-F1
#
_cell.length_a   1.000
_cell.length_b   1.000
_cell.length_c   1.000
_cell.angle_alpha   90.00
_cell.angle_beta   90.00
_cell.angle_gamma   90.00
#
_symmetry.space_group_name_H-M   'P 1'
#
loop_
_entity.id
_entity.type
_entity.pdbx_description
1 polymer ?
#
loop_
_entity_poly.entity_id
_entity_poly.type
_entity_poly.pdbx_seq_one_letter_code
_entity_poly.pdbx_strand_id
1 'polypeptide(L)'
;MENEKINIEDIMAEIKQKIKDQGLTADMLSFEDVPYKKTAQGGSASEALDYITSHYYIQPYKELKGNSVKVFIKKVIRKMVKFYVEPVVFEQNDFNANAVTVMKSLTDSKSSDLSGRVETLELANKELLMRLDKLERENNELRSRLSGENV
;
A
#
# COMPACT_ATOMS: atom_id res chain seq x y z
N MET A 1 -43.44 21.17 -6.87
CA MET A 1 -42.05 20.69 -6.82
C MET A 1 -41.99 19.48 -7.73
N GLU A 2 -41.48 19.68 -8.93
CA GLU A 2 -41.45 18.68 -9.99
C GLU A 2 -40.50 17.54 -9.60
N ASN A 3 -41.03 16.31 -9.58
CA ASN A 3 -40.20 15.11 -9.55
C ASN A 3 -39.55 14.98 -10.94
N GLU A 4 -38.31 15.44 -11.06
CA GLU A 4 -37.45 15.12 -12.19
C GLU A 4 -37.39 13.60 -12.32
N LYS A 5 -38.00 13.07 -13.38
CA LYS A 5 -37.91 11.67 -13.75
C LYS A 5 -36.45 11.39 -14.09
N ILE A 6 -35.71 10.85 -13.13
CA ILE A 6 -34.35 10.36 -13.32
C ILE A 6 -34.40 9.35 -14.47
N ASN A 7 -33.87 9.74 -15.63
CA ASN A 7 -33.90 8.92 -16.82
C ASN A 7 -32.70 7.96 -16.76
N ILE A 8 -32.96 6.74 -16.31
CA ILE A 8 -31.93 5.71 -16.03
C ILE A 8 -31.13 5.38 -17.30
N GLU A 9 -31.78 5.46 -18.46
CA GLU A 9 -31.21 5.18 -19.77
C GLU A 9 -30.10 6.17 -20.14
N ASP A 10 -30.33 7.47 -19.89
CA ASP A 10 -29.35 8.53 -20.14
C ASP A 10 -28.15 8.41 -19.21
N ILE A 11 -28.39 8.07 -17.93
CA ILE A 11 -27.32 7.84 -16.94
C ILE A 11 -26.47 6.63 -17.33
N MET A 12 -27.10 5.53 -17.76
CA MET A 12 -26.38 4.33 -18.20
C MET A 12 -25.59 4.56 -19.49
N ALA A 13 -26.12 5.38 -20.41
CA ALA A 13 -25.41 5.77 -21.61
C ALA A 13 -24.18 6.64 -21.27
N GLU A 14 -24.35 7.62 -20.38
CA GLU A 14 -23.27 8.51 -19.94
C GLU A 14 -22.17 7.72 -19.20
N ILE A 15 -22.53 6.78 -18.32
CA ILE A 15 -21.56 5.91 -17.62
C ILE A 15 -20.79 5.04 -18.62
N LYS A 16 -21.47 4.39 -19.57
CA LYS A 16 -20.80 3.56 -20.59
C LYS A 16 -19.87 4.37 -21.48
N GLN A 17 -20.25 5.60 -21.82
CA GLN A 17 -19.42 6.50 -22.59
C GLN A 17 -18.19 6.94 -21.79
N LYS A 18 -18.34 7.31 -20.51
CA LYS A 18 -17.21 7.64 -19.62
C LYS A 18 -16.25 6.47 -19.43
N ILE A 19 -16.75 5.24 -19.28
CA ILE A 19 -15.92 4.03 -19.17
C ILE A 19 -15.09 3.83 -20.44
N LYS A 20 -15.70 4.04 -21.61
CA LYS A 20 -15.03 3.92 -22.92
C LYS A 20 -14.00 5.03 -23.16
N ASP A 21 -14.31 6.27 -22.80
CA ASP A 21 -13.41 7.42 -22.91
C ASP A 21 -12.21 7.30 -21.96
N GLN A 22 -12.38 6.62 -20.83
CA GLN A 22 -11.32 6.27 -19.89
C GLN A 22 -10.50 5.04 -20.31
N GLY A 23 -10.82 4.41 -21.45
CA GLY A 23 -10.08 3.25 -21.98
C GLY A 23 -10.23 1.97 -21.16
N LEU A 24 -11.24 1.90 -20.28
CA LEU A 24 -11.51 0.73 -19.43
C LEU A 24 -12.19 -0.36 -20.27
N THR A 25 -11.45 -1.43 -20.57
CA THR A 25 -11.98 -2.60 -21.28
C THR A 25 -12.22 -3.74 -20.29
N ALA A 26 -13.28 -4.54 -20.51
CA ALA A 26 -13.60 -5.71 -19.67
C ALA A 26 -12.53 -6.82 -19.71
N ASP A 27 -11.54 -6.70 -20.61
CA ASP A 27 -10.42 -7.60 -20.81
C ASP A 27 -9.17 -7.20 -19.97
N MET A 28 -9.27 -6.16 -19.15
CA MET A 28 -8.20 -5.79 -18.22
C MET A 28 -8.10 -6.83 -17.10
N LEU A 29 -7.05 -7.65 -17.17
CA LEU A 29 -6.80 -8.78 -16.28
C LEU A 29 -6.28 -8.36 -14.89
N SER A 30 -5.77 -7.12 -14.71
CA SER A 30 -5.33 -6.60 -13.41
C SER A 30 -5.70 -5.12 -13.19
N PHE A 31 -5.82 -4.72 -11.91
CA PHE A 31 -6.04 -3.32 -11.51
C PHE A 31 -4.88 -2.37 -11.89
N GLU A 32 -3.72 -2.91 -12.27
CA GLU A 32 -2.57 -2.13 -12.73
C GLU A 32 -2.72 -1.69 -14.19
N ASP A 33 -3.51 -2.41 -14.99
CA ASP A 33 -3.75 -2.13 -16.41
C ASP A 33 -4.77 -0.99 -16.63
N VAL A 34 -5.42 -0.54 -15.55
CA VAL A 34 -6.32 0.62 -15.57
C VAL A 34 -5.49 1.90 -15.65
N PRO A 35 -5.68 2.77 -16.67
CA PRO A 35 -4.96 4.03 -16.80
C PRO A 35 -5.41 5.04 -15.73
N TYR A 36 -4.94 4.87 -14.50
CA TYR A 36 -5.14 5.81 -13.41
C TYR A 36 -3.99 6.82 -13.39
N LYS A 37 -4.33 8.10 -13.55
CA LYS A 37 -3.37 9.21 -13.48
C LYS A 37 -2.88 9.37 -12.04
N LYS A 38 -1.83 8.65 -11.65
CA LYS A 38 -1.12 8.89 -10.38
C LYS A 38 -0.67 10.34 -10.33
N THR A 39 -1.29 11.16 -9.48
CA THR A 39 -0.75 12.46 -9.09
C THR A 39 0.56 12.21 -8.35
N ALA A 40 1.67 12.36 -9.06
CA ALA A 40 3.01 12.07 -8.60
C ALA A 40 3.47 13.08 -7.52
N GLN A 41 3.24 12.70 -6.25
CA GLN A 41 4.14 12.95 -5.12
C GLN A 41 4.14 11.73 -4.17
N GLY A 42 3.97 10.53 -4.72
CA GLY A 42 3.88 9.29 -3.94
C GLY A 42 5.11 8.43 -4.13
N GLY A 43 6.15 8.64 -3.30
CA GLY A 43 7.09 7.55 -3.01
C GLY A 43 6.33 6.39 -2.37
N SER A 44 6.82 5.15 -2.52
CA SER A 44 6.17 4.01 -1.87
C SER A 44 6.11 4.25 -0.36
N ALA A 45 5.04 3.77 0.31
CA ALA A 45 4.95 3.84 1.77
C ALA A 45 6.18 3.19 2.45
N SER A 46 6.76 2.17 1.83
CA SER A 46 8.01 1.54 2.27
C SER A 46 9.21 2.50 2.19
N GLU A 47 9.33 3.23 1.09
CA GLU A 47 10.43 4.17 0.87
C GLU A 47 10.34 5.37 1.83
N ALA A 48 9.12 5.86 2.07
CA ALA A 48 8.87 6.87 3.09
C ALA A 48 9.22 6.36 4.50
N LEU A 49 8.91 5.09 4.80
CA LEU A 49 9.22 4.46 6.08
C LEU A 49 10.73 4.26 6.28
N ASP A 50 11.45 3.84 5.24
CA ASP A 50 12.92 3.72 5.25
C ASP A 50 13.58 5.10 5.42
N TYR A 51 13.04 6.13 4.76
CA TYR A 51 13.49 7.50 4.92
C TYR A 51 13.30 8.00 6.36
N ILE A 52 12.11 7.83 6.93
CA ILE A 52 11.82 8.26 8.31
C ILE A 52 12.67 7.46 9.31
N THR A 53 12.87 6.16 9.07
CA THR A 53 13.72 5.30 9.90
C THR A 53 15.19 5.74 9.90
N SER A 54 15.69 6.26 8.78
CA SER A 54 17.07 6.77 8.68
C SER A 54 17.24 8.19 9.19
N HIS A 55 16.17 8.99 9.26
CA HIS A 55 16.23 10.44 9.54
C HIS A 55 15.47 10.88 10.81
N TYR A 56 15.01 9.96 11.65
CA TYR A 56 14.26 10.30 12.87
C TYR A 56 15.07 11.11 13.88
N TYR A 57 16.40 10.96 13.87
CA TYR A 57 17.31 11.61 14.81
C TYR A 57 17.74 13.00 14.35
N ILE A 58 17.36 14.01 15.12
CA ILE A 58 17.68 15.41 14.89
C ILE A 58 18.83 15.81 15.81
N GLN A 59 19.94 16.25 15.23
CA GLN A 59 21.05 16.82 16.01
C GLN A 59 20.69 18.24 16.48
N PRO A 60 20.73 18.53 17.80
CA PRO A 60 20.45 19.86 18.32
C PRO A 60 21.43 20.94 17.78
N TYR A 61 22.64 20.52 17.40
CA TYR A 61 23.73 21.42 17.04
C TYR A 61 24.20 21.22 15.60
N LYS A 62 23.52 21.85 14.66
CA LYS A 62 24.03 21.96 13.28
C LYS A 62 25.20 22.94 13.20
N GLU A 63 26.11 22.69 12.26
CA GLU A 63 27.26 23.56 12.00
C GLU A 63 26.81 24.98 11.62
N LEU A 64 27.49 25.98 12.20
CA LEU A 64 27.20 27.39 11.92
C LEU A 64 28.05 27.85 10.74
N LYS A 65 27.42 28.10 9.59
CA LYS A 65 28.08 28.63 8.39
C LYS A 65 27.96 30.17 8.32
N GLY A 66 29.00 30.83 7.79
CA GLY A 66 29.02 32.27 7.48
C GLY A 66 30.26 33.02 7.98
N ASN A 67 30.24 34.35 7.85
CA ASN A 67 31.30 35.26 8.30
C ASN A 67 31.54 35.15 9.82
N SER A 68 32.79 35.28 10.27
CA SER A 68 33.25 35.08 11.66
C SER A 68 32.47 35.87 12.70
N VAL A 69 32.13 37.13 12.41
CA VAL A 69 31.32 37.97 13.32
C VAL A 69 29.90 37.42 13.48
N LYS A 70 29.27 36.98 12.38
CA LYS A 70 27.92 36.37 12.42
C LYS A 70 27.94 35.03 13.15
N VAL A 71 28.99 34.23 12.96
CA VAL A 71 29.17 32.96 13.67
C VAL A 71 29.34 33.20 15.18
N PHE A 72 30.09 34.23 15.58
CA PHE A 72 30.24 34.61 16.98
C PHE A 72 28.90 34.97 17.63
N ILE A 73 28.11 35.85 17.01
CA ILE A 73 26.77 36.22 17.52
C ILE A 73 25.86 34.97 17.60
N LYS A 74 25.85 34.12 16.58
CA LYS A 74 25.07 32.86 16.58
C LYS A 74 25.51 31.91 17.69
N LYS A 75 26.80 31.84 18.02
CA LYS A 75 27.31 31.04 19.16
C LYS A 75 26.81 31.58 20.50
N VAL A 76 26.78 32.90 20.69
CA VAL A 76 26.26 33.52 21.91
C VAL A 76 24.77 33.23 22.08
N ILE A 77 23.96 33.47 21.03
CA ILE A 77 22.52 33.15 21.05
C ILE A 77 22.30 31.67 21.36
N ARG A 78 23.04 30.77 20.69
CA ARG A 78 22.95 29.32 20.92
C ARG A 78 23.27 28.95 22.37
N LYS A 79 24.24 29.61 23.01
CA LYS A 79 24.55 29.38 24.41
C LYS A 79 23.43 29.84 25.34
N MET A 80 22.79 30.97 25.03
CA MET A 80 21.66 31.51 25.80
C MET A 80 20.41 30.63 25.70
N VAL A 81 20.10 30.09 24.53
CA VAL A 81 18.90 29.23 24.33
C VAL A 81 19.15 27.74 24.57
N LYS A 82 20.39 27.35 24.89
CA LYS A 82 20.82 25.95 25.04
C LYS A 82 19.89 25.15 25.96
N PHE A 83 19.57 25.71 27.12
CA PHE A 83 18.75 25.03 28.14
C PHE A 83 17.33 24.69 27.69
N TYR A 84 16.82 25.39 26.67
CA TYR A 84 15.46 25.21 26.16
C TYR A 84 15.47 24.34 24.89
N VAL A 85 16.36 24.63 23.94
CA VAL A 85 16.39 23.94 22.65
C VAL A 85 16.84 22.49 22.79
N GLU A 86 17.83 22.23 23.65
CA GLU A 86 18.39 20.89 23.81
C GLU A 86 17.39 19.86 24.36
N PRO A 87 16.69 20.09 25.50
CA PRO A 87 15.70 19.11 25.99
C PRO A 87 14.54 18.92 25.01
N VAL A 88 14.05 19.98 24.35
CA VAL A 88 12.96 19.86 23.38
C VAL A 88 13.35 18.98 22.19
N VAL A 89 14.58 19.11 21.68
CA VAL A 89 15.06 18.26 20.58
C VAL A 89 15.24 16.82 21.04
N PHE A 90 15.70 16.58 22.28
CA PHE A 90 15.79 15.23 22.83
C PHE A 90 14.41 14.58 22.97
N GLU A 91 13.43 15.27 23.53
CA GLU A 91 12.04 14.78 23.64
C GLU A 91 11.43 14.50 22.26
N GLN A 92 11.72 15.35 21.26
CA GLN A 92 11.30 15.09 19.88
C GLN A 92 11.98 13.85 19.28
N ASN A 93 13.27 13.65 19.54
CA ASN A 93 13.97 12.47 19.07
C ASN A 93 13.40 11.19 19.69
N ASP A 94 13.05 11.24 20.99
CA ASP A 94 12.41 10.12 21.69
C ASP A 94 11.02 9.83 21.12
N PHE A 95 10.22 10.87 20.87
CA PHE A 95 8.92 10.70 20.21
C PHE A 95 9.07 10.13 18.79
N ASN A 96 9.98 10.69 17.99
CA ASN A 96 10.24 10.25 16.62
C ASN A 96 10.69 8.79 16.59
N ALA A 97 11.58 8.38 17.50
CA ALA A 97 12.02 6.99 17.63
C ALA A 97 10.84 6.04 17.87
N ASN A 98 9.98 6.37 18.84
CA ASN A 98 8.78 5.58 19.12
C ASN A 98 7.81 5.53 17.93
N ALA A 99 7.60 6.66 17.25
CA ALA A 99 6.76 6.73 16.07
C ALA A 99 7.27 5.83 14.93
N VAL A 100 8.58 5.87 14.66
CA VAL A 100 9.23 4.98 13.68
C VAL A 100 9.04 3.52 14.05
N THR A 101 9.28 3.15 15.31
CA THR A 101 9.12 1.77 15.79
C THR A 101 7.70 1.26 15.59
N VAL A 102 6.68 2.07 15.90
CA VAL A 102 5.27 1.72 15.71
C VAL A 102 4.93 1.59 14.23
N MET A 103 5.37 2.53 13.39
CA MET A 103 5.11 2.45 11.95
C MET A 103 5.75 1.21 11.31
N LYS A 104 6.97 0.88 11.73
CA LYS A 104 7.67 -0.32 11.27
C LYS A 104 6.96 -1.59 11.72
N SER A 105 6.59 -1.69 13.00
CA SER A 105 5.91 -2.87 13.53
C SER A 105 4.56 -3.10 12.87
N LEU A 106 3.78 -2.05 12.59
CA LEU A 106 2.50 -2.16 11.86
C LEU A 106 2.69 -2.68 10.42
N THR A 107 3.74 -2.21 9.75
CA THR A 107 4.07 -2.64 8.39
C THR A 107 4.49 -4.11 8.37
N ASP A 108 5.37 -4.51 9.29
CA ASP A 108 5.85 -5.89 9.43
C ASP A 108 4.68 -6.84 9.79
N SER A 109 3.81 -6.41 10.71
CA SER A 109 2.62 -7.18 11.13
C SER A 109 1.66 -7.43 9.97
N LYS A 110 1.37 -6.39 9.18
CA LYS A 110 0.48 -6.49 8.02
C LYS A 110 1.09 -7.37 6.93
N SER A 111 2.40 -7.28 6.71
CA SER A 111 3.10 -8.16 5.77
C SER A 111 3.03 -9.63 6.20
N SER A 112 3.20 -9.90 7.50
CA SER A 112 3.10 -11.25 8.06
C SER A 112 1.69 -11.84 7.90
N ASP A 113 0.64 -11.07 8.25
CA ASP A 113 -0.76 -11.49 8.09
C ASP A 113 -1.12 -11.79 6.62
N LEU A 114 -0.70 -10.92 5.71
CA LEU A 114 -0.89 -11.13 4.27
C LEU A 114 -0.18 -12.38 3.78
N SER A 115 1.06 -12.63 4.24
CA SER A 115 1.81 -13.84 3.88
C SER A 115 1.11 -15.12 4.36
N GLY A 116 0.59 -15.14 5.58
CA GLY A 116 -0.18 -16.28 6.10
C GLY A 116 -1.48 -16.52 5.31
N ARG A 117 -2.17 -15.44 4.92
CA ARG A 117 -3.37 -15.55 4.05
C ARG A 117 -3.03 -16.09 2.67
N VAL A 118 -1.89 -15.71 2.09
CA VAL A 118 -1.43 -16.27 0.81
C VAL A 118 -1.18 -17.77 0.95
N GLU A 119 -0.45 -18.20 1.99
CA GLU A 119 -0.16 -19.61 2.23
C GLU A 119 -1.45 -20.44 2.39
N THR A 120 -2.41 -19.95 3.18
CA THR A 120 -3.71 -20.64 3.35
C THR A 120 -4.50 -20.75 2.03
N LEU A 121 -4.48 -19.71 1.19
CA LEU A 121 -5.11 -19.73 -0.12
C LEU A 121 -4.41 -20.70 -1.09
N GLU A 122 -3.08 -20.77 -1.06
CA GLU A 122 -2.32 -21.72 -1.86
C GLU A 122 -2.66 -23.17 -1.49
N LEU A 123 -2.77 -23.48 -0.19
CA LEU A 123 -3.19 -24.79 0.29
C LEU A 123 -4.61 -25.13 -0.14
N ALA A 124 -5.55 -24.20 -0.02
CA ALA A 124 -6.93 -24.38 -0.46
C ALA A 124 -7.03 -24.64 -1.98
N ASN A 125 -6.28 -23.88 -2.79
CA ASN A 125 -6.21 -24.11 -4.23
C ASN A 125 -5.63 -25.49 -4.57
N LYS A 126 -4.58 -25.92 -3.86
CA LYS A 126 -3.99 -27.25 -4.06
C LYS A 126 -4.99 -28.36 -3.71
N GLU A 127 -5.77 -28.21 -2.65
CA GLU A 127 -6.83 -29.15 -2.30
C GLU A 127 -7.93 -29.19 -3.37
N LEU A 128 -8.37 -28.04 -3.86
CA LEU A 128 -9.37 -27.96 -4.93
C LEU A 128 -8.88 -28.66 -6.20
N LEU A 129 -7.62 -28.45 -6.60
CA LEU A 129 -7.01 -29.14 -7.74
C LEU A 129 -7.00 -30.67 -7.57
N MET A 130 -6.66 -31.17 -6.39
CA MET A 130 -6.72 -32.62 -6.11
C MET A 130 -8.15 -33.18 -6.21
N ARG A 131 -9.15 -32.43 -5.71
CA ARG A 131 -10.56 -32.83 -5.85
C ARG A 131 -11.01 -32.85 -7.31
N LEU A 132 -10.55 -31.88 -8.10
CA LEU A 132 -10.86 -31.79 -9.53
C LEU A 132 -10.28 -33.00 -10.29
N ASP A 133 -9.00 -33.34 -10.07
CA ASP A 133 -8.36 -34.53 -10.67
C ASP A 133 -9.09 -35.82 -10.27
N LYS A 134 -9.53 -35.93 -9.00
CA LYS A 134 -10.33 -37.08 -8.56
C LYS A 134 -11.67 -37.18 -9.30
N LEU A 135 -12.40 -36.07 -9.40
CA LEU A 135 -13.69 -36.01 -10.11
C LEU A 135 -13.55 -36.27 -11.61
N GLU A 136 -12.46 -35.82 -12.24
CA GLU A 136 -12.16 -36.11 -13.64
C GLU A 136 -11.90 -37.59 -13.86
N ARG A 137 -11.15 -38.25 -12.96
CA ARG A 137 -10.93 -39.70 -13.01
C ARG A 137 -12.23 -40.47 -12.84
N GLU A 138 -13.05 -40.12 -11.84
CA GLU A 138 -14.34 -40.76 -11.61
C GLU A 138 -15.28 -40.59 -12.82
N ASN A 139 -15.35 -39.38 -13.40
CA ASN A 139 -16.12 -39.15 -14.63
C ASN A 139 -15.62 -39.97 -15.81
N ASN A 140 -14.30 -40.06 -16.01
CA ASN A 140 -13.73 -40.86 -17.08
C ASN A 140 -14.02 -42.35 -16.89
N GLU A 141 -13.98 -42.85 -15.66
CA GLU A 141 -14.30 -44.23 -15.34
C GLU A 141 -15.79 -44.54 -15.57
N LEU A 142 -16.69 -43.64 -15.14
CA LEU A 142 -18.13 -43.74 -15.41
C LEU A 142 -18.43 -43.73 -16.91
N ARG A 143 -17.79 -42.83 -17.67
CA ARG A 143 -17.91 -42.78 -19.14
C ARG A 143 -17.45 -44.07 -19.80
N SER A 144 -16.35 -44.65 -19.32
CA SER A 144 -15.86 -45.95 -19.81
C SER A 144 -16.87 -47.07 -19.55
N ARG A 145 -17.44 -47.15 -18.34
CA ARG A 145 -18.48 -48.14 -17.99
C ARG A 145 -19.74 -47.98 -18.85
N LEU A 146 -20.25 -46.76 -19.00
CA LEU A 146 -21.40 -46.45 -19.87
C LEU A 146 -21.15 -46.80 -21.34
N SER A 147 -19.91 -46.66 -21.82
CA SER A 147 -19.55 -47.06 -23.20
C SER A 147 -19.46 -48.57 -23.38
N GLY A 148 -19.09 -49.31 -22.32
CA GLY A 148 -19.04 -50.78 -22.33
C GLY A 148 -20.39 -51.46 -22.14
N GLU A 149 -21.37 -50.78 -21.54
CA GLU A 149 -22.75 -51.28 -21.35
C GLU A 149 -23.64 -51.15 -22.60
N ASN A 150 -23.17 -50.46 -23.65
CA ASN A 150 -23.90 -50.25 -24.91
C ASN A 150 -23.47 -51.21 -26.04
N VAL A 151 -22.86 -52.35 -25.72
CA VAL A 151 -22.52 -53.46 -26.66
C VAL A 151 -23.20 -54.74 -26.19
#